data_AF-A0A5J5V296-F1
#
_entry.id   AF-A0A5J5V296-F1
#
_cell.length_a   1.000
_cell.length_b   1.000
_cell.length_c   1.000
_cell.angle_alpha   90.00
_cell.angle_beta   90.00
_cell.angle_gamma   90.00
#
_symmetry.space_group_name_H-M   'P 1'
#
loop_
_entity.id
_entity.type
_entity.pdbx_description
1 polymer ?
#
loop_
_entity_poly.entity_id
_entity_poly.type
_entity_poly.pdbx_seq_one_letter_code
_entity_poly.pdbx_strand_id
1 'polypeptide(L)'
;MATPSHHQNAIPSTKKKKTHKNPEANFLYELNSCSKSKDLKGAISLYDSALSSNTRLNQSHFNTLLYLCSTFATDPDSKDLALRYGFRVFDHMMALNIHPNEASITSIARLSAAKGDGDYAFEMVKKLGDYQVSPRLRTYEPALFCFCQKLEAEKAYEVEEDIDKMGLSLEEPQIAALLKLSADTGRGERVYNYLHKLRRSVRWVSEETCKVLEDWFCCKASEIGSDVGSVKEAILRNGGGWHGLGWIGEGKWVVKKGNVKPNGRCCCCGEQLDCVDIDDVETEKFALSVAGLALEREVKANFREFQDWLEKNADYEAIVDGANIGLYQQNFAEGGFSVLQLNAVIKEMYTRSGNKWPLVILHNKRVRALLENPSHRKLVEEWMANGVLYTTPHGSNDDWYWLYATVKLRCLLVTNDEMRDHIFELLGSSFFLKWKERHQVRYTFLKGALKLQMPPAYSIVIQESEKGSWHVPIVCESDEESLRSWLCITKPGGCEDEGKRKERSP
;
A
#
# COMPACT_ATOMS: atom_id res chain seq x y z
N MET A 1 -97.81 -14.07 -17.82
CA MET A 1 -97.26 -14.01 -19.20
C MET A 1 -95.95 -13.23 -19.16
N ALA A 2 -94.91 -13.81 -19.76
CA ALA A 2 -93.69 -13.21 -20.31
C ALA A 2 -92.85 -12.19 -19.46
N THR A 3 -91.64 -12.62 -19.12
CA THR A 3 -90.40 -11.81 -18.98
C THR A 3 -89.95 -11.26 -20.36
N PRO A 4 -88.95 -10.34 -20.55
CA PRO A 4 -87.78 -10.06 -19.67
C PRO A 4 -87.14 -8.64 -19.67
N SER A 5 -86.15 -8.51 -18.77
CA SER A 5 -84.85 -7.82 -18.91
C SER A 5 -84.75 -6.31 -19.16
N HIS A 6 -84.34 -5.57 -18.11
CA HIS A 6 -83.03 -4.89 -18.10
C HIS A 6 -82.58 -4.66 -16.65
N HIS A 7 -81.59 -5.43 -16.20
CA HIS A 7 -80.85 -5.13 -14.98
C HIS A 7 -80.01 -3.86 -15.21
N GLN A 8 -80.39 -2.77 -14.55
CA GLN A 8 -79.49 -1.64 -14.35
C GLN A 8 -78.43 -2.05 -13.34
N ASN A 9 -77.17 -2.06 -13.78
CA ASN A 9 -76.00 -2.28 -12.95
C ASN A 9 -75.92 -1.23 -11.86
N ALA A 10 -76.16 -1.64 -10.62
CA ALA A 10 -75.78 -0.88 -9.44
C ALA A 10 -74.24 -0.89 -9.32
N ILE A 11 -73.68 0.30 -9.19
CA ILE A 11 -72.25 0.56 -8.97
C ILE A 11 -71.79 -0.18 -7.70
N PRO A 12 -70.82 -1.10 -7.76
CA PRO A 12 -70.19 -1.61 -6.55
C PRO A 12 -69.21 -0.56 -6.04
N SER A 13 -69.52 -0.04 -4.85
CA SER A 13 -68.63 0.78 -4.05
C SER A 13 -67.22 0.19 -4.00
N THR A 14 -66.23 1.02 -4.34
CA THR A 14 -64.81 0.71 -4.24
C THR A 14 -64.46 0.49 -2.78
N LYS A 15 -64.37 -0.78 -2.36
CA LYS A 15 -63.74 -1.16 -1.09
C LYS A 15 -62.31 -0.61 -1.11
N LYS A 16 -62.07 0.48 -0.36
CA LYS A 16 -60.73 0.95 0.00
C LYS A 16 -59.99 -0.22 0.66
N LYS A 17 -59.09 -0.86 -0.08
CA LYS A 17 -58.08 -1.76 0.49
C LYS A 17 -57.20 -0.89 1.41
N LYS A 18 -57.44 -0.96 2.73
CA LYS A 18 -56.50 -0.46 3.73
C LYS A 18 -55.21 -1.27 3.58
N THR A 19 -54.22 -0.71 2.91
CA THR A 19 -52.84 -1.19 3.00
C THR A 19 -52.39 -0.97 4.43
N HIS A 20 -52.29 -2.05 5.21
CA HIS A 20 -51.56 -2.03 6.48
C HIS A 20 -50.10 -1.70 6.14
N LYS A 21 -49.76 -0.41 6.13
CA LYS A 21 -48.36 0.04 6.04
C LYS A 21 -47.70 -0.37 7.35
N ASN A 22 -46.69 -1.22 7.25
CA ASN A 22 -45.83 -1.59 8.37
C ASN A 22 -45.21 -0.30 8.94
N PRO A 23 -45.56 0.12 10.18
CA PRO A 23 -45.10 1.40 10.73
C PRO A 23 -43.58 1.43 10.90
N GLU A 24 -42.95 0.29 11.19
CA GLU A 24 -41.49 0.17 11.28
C GLU A 24 -40.81 0.40 9.92
N ALA A 25 -41.37 -0.15 8.84
CA ALA A 25 -40.84 0.03 7.49
C ALA A 25 -41.00 1.48 6.99
N ASN A 26 -42.12 2.13 7.34
CA ASN A 26 -42.34 3.53 6.99
C ASN A 26 -41.40 4.46 7.78
N PHE A 27 -41.19 4.17 9.07
CA PHE A 27 -40.23 4.90 9.90
C PHE A 27 -38.80 4.80 9.36
N LEU A 28 -38.34 3.60 8.98
CA LEU A 28 -37.01 3.43 8.37
C LEU A 28 -36.87 4.20 7.05
N TYR A 29 -37.91 4.20 6.21
CA TYR A 29 -37.91 4.94 4.94
C TYR A 29 -37.76 6.44 5.17
N GLU A 30 -38.56 7.00 6.09
CA GLU A 30 -38.52 8.43 6.44
C GLU A 30 -37.17 8.81 7.08
N LEU A 31 -36.65 7.97 7.98
CA LEU A 31 -35.34 8.16 8.61
C LEU A 31 -34.20 8.17 7.58
N ASN A 32 -34.23 7.25 6.61
CA ASN A 32 -33.27 7.22 5.52
C ASN A 32 -33.40 8.45 4.60
N SER A 33 -34.61 8.97 4.42
CA SER A 33 -34.84 10.23 3.71
C SER A 33 -34.16 11.40 4.44
N CYS A 34 -34.35 11.51 5.77
CA CYS A 34 -33.67 12.50 6.60
C CYS A 34 -32.14 12.35 6.57
N SER A 35 -31.64 11.11 6.55
CA SER A 35 -30.19 10.88 6.42
C SER A 35 -29.64 11.34 5.06
N LYS A 36 -30.41 11.20 3.97
CA LYS A 36 -30.02 11.68 2.63
C LYS A 36 -30.09 13.20 2.52
N SER A 37 -31.11 13.83 3.10
CA SER A 37 -31.27 15.28 3.13
C SER A 37 -30.41 15.96 4.20
N LYS A 38 -29.64 15.19 5.00
CA LYS A 38 -28.90 15.68 6.16
C LYS A 38 -29.79 16.53 7.07
N ASP A 39 -30.96 16.02 7.44
CA ASP A 39 -31.90 16.70 8.33
C ASP A 39 -31.94 16.05 9.71
N LEU A 40 -31.07 16.54 10.61
CA LEU A 40 -30.99 16.06 11.99
C LEU A 40 -32.27 16.36 12.78
N LYS A 41 -32.84 17.57 12.63
CA LYS A 41 -34.03 18.00 13.40
C LYS A 41 -35.26 17.20 12.99
N GLY A 42 -35.42 16.92 11.70
CA GLY A 42 -36.46 16.03 11.19
C GLY A 42 -36.32 14.61 11.73
N ALA A 43 -35.11 14.03 11.70
CA ALA A 43 -34.87 12.69 12.22
C ALA A 43 -35.14 12.58 13.74
N ILE A 44 -34.76 13.60 14.51
CA ILE A 44 -35.05 13.68 15.94
C ILE A 44 -36.56 13.72 16.20
N SER A 45 -37.29 14.55 15.43
CA SER A 45 -38.74 14.66 15.56
C SER A 45 -39.44 13.33 15.23
N LEU A 46 -38.96 12.62 14.21
CA LEU A 46 -39.42 11.28 13.86
C LEU A 46 -39.14 10.28 14.99
N TYR A 47 -37.95 10.34 15.61
CA TYR A 47 -37.59 9.48 16.72
C TYR A 47 -38.49 9.72 17.94
N ASP A 48 -38.70 10.97 18.36
CA ASP A 48 -39.59 11.30 19.48
C ASP A 48 -41.07 10.92 19.19
N SER A 49 -41.50 11.00 17.92
CA SER A 49 -42.82 10.52 17.48
C SER A 49 -42.93 8.98 17.54
N ALA A 50 -41.88 8.26 17.14
CA ALA A 50 -41.83 6.81 17.20
C ALA A 50 -41.85 6.29 18.65
N LEU A 51 -41.19 7.00 19.57
CA LEU A 51 -41.27 6.75 21.02
C LEU A 51 -42.70 6.94 21.54
N SER A 52 -43.33 8.06 21.20
CA SER A 52 -44.71 8.37 21.62
C SER A 52 -45.73 7.36 21.08
N SER A 53 -45.44 6.78 19.91
CA SER A 53 -46.30 5.79 19.24
C SER A 53 -45.96 4.34 19.62
N ASN A 54 -45.03 4.10 20.55
CA ASN A 54 -44.53 2.77 20.94
C ASN A 54 -44.11 1.89 19.74
N THR A 55 -43.48 2.49 18.72
CA THR A 55 -43.01 1.75 17.55
C THR A 55 -41.82 0.88 17.92
N ARG A 56 -41.80 -0.39 17.49
CA ARG A 56 -40.67 -1.28 17.79
C ARG A 56 -39.43 -0.86 17.01
N LEU A 57 -38.43 -0.36 17.72
CA LEU A 57 -37.15 0.00 17.12
C LEU A 57 -36.24 -1.23 16.98
N ASN A 58 -35.55 -1.30 15.85
CA ASN A 58 -34.58 -2.35 15.55
C ASN A 58 -33.18 -1.74 15.38
N GLN A 59 -32.16 -2.59 15.24
CA GLN A 59 -30.76 -2.16 15.12
C GLN A 59 -30.52 -1.20 13.93
N SER A 60 -31.23 -1.38 12.81
CA SER A 60 -31.09 -0.51 11.63
C SER A 60 -31.54 0.93 11.93
N HIS A 61 -32.66 1.08 12.64
CA HIS A 61 -33.15 2.39 13.07
C HIS A 61 -32.13 3.13 13.94
N PHE A 62 -31.58 2.44 14.94
CA PHE A 62 -30.57 3.02 15.84
C PHE A 62 -29.30 3.39 15.08
N ASN A 63 -28.81 2.54 14.18
CA ASN A 63 -27.61 2.83 13.40
C ASN A 63 -27.76 4.07 12.51
N THR A 64 -28.89 4.25 11.83
CA THR A 64 -29.11 5.43 10.99
C THR A 64 -29.22 6.71 11.84
N LEU A 65 -29.88 6.65 13.01
CA LEU A 65 -29.95 7.78 13.95
C LEU A 65 -28.56 8.16 14.48
N LEU A 66 -27.78 7.17 14.92
CA LEU A 66 -26.41 7.37 15.44
C LEU A 66 -25.47 7.88 14.35
N TYR A 67 -25.56 7.34 13.14
CA TYR A 67 -24.79 7.82 12.00
C TYR A 67 -25.09 9.28 11.71
N LEU A 68 -26.37 9.66 11.67
CA LEU A 68 -26.79 11.03 11.43
C LEU A 68 -26.27 11.96 12.53
N CYS A 69 -26.43 11.59 13.81
CA CYS A 69 -25.87 12.37 14.93
C CYS A 69 -24.35 12.52 14.79
N SER A 70 -23.63 11.45 14.46
CA SER A 70 -22.17 11.50 14.30
C SER A 70 -21.72 12.40 13.14
N THR A 71 -22.54 12.54 12.09
CA THR A 71 -22.26 13.42 10.95
C THR A 71 -22.35 14.90 11.33
N PHE A 72 -23.24 15.24 12.28
CA PHE A 72 -23.42 16.60 12.79
C PHE A 72 -22.54 16.92 14.02
N ALA A 73 -21.69 15.99 14.45
CA ALA A 73 -20.82 16.18 15.61
C ALA A 73 -19.74 17.27 15.39
N THR A 74 -19.41 17.56 14.13
CA THR A 74 -18.45 18.60 13.73
C THR A 74 -19.12 19.92 13.33
N ASP A 75 -20.45 19.94 13.18
CA ASP A 75 -21.22 21.14 12.80
C ASP A 75 -21.46 22.04 14.03
N PRO A 76 -20.93 23.27 14.09
CA PRO A 76 -21.02 24.12 15.28
C PRO A 76 -22.45 24.36 15.77
N ASP A 77 -23.40 24.55 14.86
CA ASP A 77 -24.79 24.90 15.19
C ASP A 77 -25.60 23.71 15.72
N SER A 78 -25.30 22.51 15.21
CA SER A 78 -26.02 21.28 15.56
C SER A 78 -25.28 20.38 16.54
N LYS A 79 -24.04 20.71 16.91
CA LYS A 79 -23.16 19.89 17.75
C LYS A 79 -23.80 19.49 19.07
N ASP A 80 -24.31 20.45 19.84
CA ASP A 80 -24.92 20.17 21.15
C ASP A 80 -26.16 19.27 21.02
N LEU A 81 -26.99 19.52 20.00
CA LEU A 81 -28.17 18.69 19.71
C LEU A 81 -27.77 17.25 19.32
N ALA A 82 -26.78 17.12 18.44
CA ALA A 82 -26.26 15.85 17.98
C ALA A 82 -25.63 15.02 19.11
N LEU A 83 -24.88 15.65 20.01
CA LEU A 83 -24.31 15.00 21.18
C LEU A 83 -25.40 14.49 22.12
N ARG A 84 -26.34 15.36 22.50
CA ARG A 84 -27.43 15.00 23.42
C ARG A 84 -28.26 13.84 22.89
N TYR A 85 -28.72 13.93 21.64
CA TYR A 85 -29.54 12.88 21.05
C TYR A 85 -28.73 11.63 20.71
N GLY A 86 -27.48 11.76 20.28
CA GLY A 86 -26.60 10.61 20.00
C GLY A 86 -26.43 9.70 21.22
N PHE A 87 -26.09 10.27 22.38
CA PHE A 87 -25.99 9.48 23.62
C PHE A 87 -27.35 8.94 24.07
N ARG A 88 -28.43 9.76 24.01
CA ARG A 88 -29.79 9.30 24.36
C ARG A 88 -30.27 8.13 23.50
N VAL A 89 -29.98 8.14 22.20
CA VAL A 89 -30.34 7.08 21.26
C VAL A 89 -29.54 5.80 21.57
N PHE A 90 -28.26 5.93 21.90
CA PHE A 90 -27.42 4.79 22.27
C PHE A 90 -27.84 4.17 23.61
N ASP A 91 -28.09 4.99 24.63
CA ASP A 91 -28.57 4.51 25.94
C ASP A 91 -29.90 3.77 25.79
N HIS A 92 -30.79 4.26 24.91
CA HIS A 92 -32.04 3.57 24.60
C HIS A 92 -31.81 2.22 23.87
N MET A 93 -30.88 2.17 22.91
CA MET A 93 -30.49 0.93 22.25
C MET A 93 -29.99 -0.12 23.26
N MET A 94 -29.14 0.30 24.19
CA MET A 94 -28.61 -0.55 25.26
C MET A 94 -29.70 -1.00 26.24
N ALA A 95 -30.62 -0.10 26.63
CA ALA A 95 -31.74 -0.42 27.52
C ALA A 95 -32.70 -1.47 26.92
N LEU A 96 -32.81 -1.53 25.59
CA LEU A 96 -33.56 -2.57 24.88
C LEU A 96 -32.79 -3.89 24.71
N ASN A 97 -31.59 -4.01 25.28
CA ASN A 97 -30.67 -5.15 25.11
C ASN A 97 -30.34 -5.44 23.64
N ILE A 98 -30.27 -4.41 22.79
CA ILE A 98 -29.87 -4.56 21.39
C ILE A 98 -28.35 -4.37 21.33
N HIS A 99 -27.61 -5.43 20.99
CA HIS A 99 -26.16 -5.38 20.90
C HIS A 99 -25.69 -4.38 19.82
N PRO A 100 -24.77 -3.45 20.17
CA PRO A 100 -24.21 -2.50 19.21
C PRO A 100 -23.29 -3.22 18.23
N ASN A 101 -23.31 -2.77 16.98
CA ASN A 101 -22.35 -3.24 15.99
C ASN A 101 -21.18 -2.25 15.86
N GLU A 102 -20.18 -2.60 15.05
CA GLU A 102 -19.01 -1.74 14.84
C GLU A 102 -19.37 -0.32 14.36
N ALA A 103 -20.43 -0.16 13.56
CA ALA A 103 -20.88 1.16 13.11
C ALA A 103 -21.52 1.98 14.25
N SER A 104 -22.36 1.37 15.09
CA SER A 104 -22.94 2.03 16.26
C SER A 104 -21.85 2.55 17.19
N ILE A 105 -20.86 1.71 17.51
CA ILE A 105 -19.73 2.07 18.37
C ILE A 105 -18.86 3.14 17.71
N THR A 106 -18.56 3.05 16.42
CA THR A 106 -17.80 4.08 15.70
C THR A 106 -18.51 5.44 15.75
N SER A 107 -19.84 5.47 15.57
CA SER A 107 -20.62 6.70 15.70
C SER A 107 -20.56 7.30 17.12
N ILE A 108 -20.62 6.46 18.15
CA ILE A 108 -20.49 6.92 19.54
C ILE A 108 -19.07 7.38 19.86
N ALA A 109 -18.04 6.68 19.38
CA ALA A 109 -16.65 7.11 19.52
C ALA A 109 -16.43 8.50 18.89
N ARG A 110 -17.02 8.76 17.70
CA ARG A 110 -17.00 10.09 17.06
C ARG A 110 -17.69 11.17 17.88
N LEU A 111 -18.88 10.88 18.42
CA LEU A 111 -19.60 11.80 19.30
C LEU A 111 -18.81 12.10 20.58
N SER A 112 -18.18 11.08 21.16
CA SER A 112 -17.37 11.19 22.38
C SER A 112 -16.12 12.03 22.13
N ALA A 113 -15.39 11.77 21.05
CA ALA A 113 -14.26 12.57 20.62
C ALA A 113 -14.66 14.04 20.33
N ALA A 114 -15.82 14.28 19.72
CA ALA A 114 -16.32 15.64 19.46
C ALA A 114 -16.68 16.39 20.74
N LYS A 115 -17.13 15.69 21.80
CA LYS A 115 -17.28 16.24 23.15
C LYS A 115 -15.93 16.48 23.85
N GLY A 116 -14.84 15.95 23.29
CA GLY A 116 -13.51 15.98 23.89
C GLY A 116 -13.33 14.89 24.94
N ASP A 117 -14.04 13.76 24.85
CA ASP A 117 -13.91 12.62 25.76
C ASP A 117 -13.27 11.44 25.01
N GLY A 118 -11.93 11.44 24.95
CA GLY A 118 -11.14 10.41 24.29
C GLY A 118 -11.12 9.09 25.08
N ASP A 119 -11.17 9.17 26.42
CA ASP A 119 -11.18 8.00 27.30
C ASP A 119 -12.45 7.18 27.09
N TYR A 120 -13.62 7.83 27.11
CA TYR A 120 -14.88 7.15 26.82
C TYR A 120 -14.93 6.64 25.38
N ALA A 121 -14.39 7.40 24.41
CA ALA A 121 -14.29 6.92 23.03
C ALA A 121 -13.51 5.61 22.93
N PHE A 122 -12.36 5.51 23.60
CA PHE A 122 -11.51 4.32 23.59
C PHE A 122 -12.14 3.14 24.35
N GLU A 123 -12.78 3.41 25.50
CA GLU A 123 -13.52 2.39 26.26
C GLU A 123 -14.61 1.75 25.41
N MET A 124 -15.34 2.53 24.61
CA MET A 124 -16.37 2.00 23.70
C MET A 124 -15.78 1.07 22.64
N VAL A 125 -14.57 1.35 22.14
CA VAL A 125 -13.88 0.45 21.20
C VAL A 125 -13.53 -0.87 21.89
N LYS A 126 -12.98 -0.82 23.11
CA LYS A 126 -12.63 -2.02 23.89
C LYS A 126 -13.85 -2.91 24.16
N LYS A 127 -15.02 -2.31 24.41
CA LYS A 127 -16.30 -3.03 24.59
C LYS A 127 -16.76 -3.83 23.38
N LEU A 128 -16.24 -3.58 22.17
CA LEU A 128 -16.58 -4.42 21.00
C LEU A 128 -16.12 -5.88 21.18
N GLY A 129 -15.04 -6.12 21.93
CA GLY A 129 -14.58 -7.46 22.27
C GLY A 129 -15.64 -8.28 23.01
N ASP A 130 -16.38 -7.65 23.92
CA ASP A 130 -17.46 -8.29 24.69
C ASP A 130 -18.61 -8.77 23.79
N TYR A 131 -18.79 -8.12 22.64
CA TYR A 131 -19.81 -8.46 21.65
C TYR A 131 -19.31 -9.40 20.55
N GLN A 132 -18.07 -9.88 20.64
CA GLN A 132 -17.41 -10.70 19.59
C GLN A 132 -17.38 -10.00 18.23
N VAL A 133 -17.31 -8.67 18.22
CA VAL A 133 -17.21 -7.86 17.01
C VAL A 133 -15.80 -7.30 16.91
N SER A 134 -15.13 -7.56 15.80
CA SER A 134 -13.77 -7.04 15.57
C SER A 134 -13.83 -5.57 15.16
N PRO A 135 -13.06 -4.68 15.82
CA PRO A 135 -12.99 -3.27 15.45
C PRO A 135 -12.29 -3.09 14.10
N ARG A 136 -12.53 -1.94 13.46
CA ARG A 136 -11.81 -1.48 12.26
C ARG A 136 -10.94 -0.29 12.61
N LEU A 137 -10.00 0.09 11.75
CA LEU A 137 -9.16 1.28 11.96
C LEU A 137 -10.01 2.55 12.23
N ARG A 138 -11.08 2.73 11.45
CA ARG A 138 -12.05 3.84 11.62
C ARG A 138 -12.73 3.91 12.99
N THR A 139 -12.76 2.80 13.73
CA THR A 139 -13.36 2.73 15.07
C THR A 139 -12.42 3.36 16.11
N TYR A 140 -11.10 3.23 15.93
CA TYR A 140 -10.08 3.78 16.81
C TYR A 140 -9.75 5.26 16.51
N GLU A 141 -9.89 5.69 15.26
CA GLU A 141 -9.58 7.05 14.80
C GLU A 141 -10.11 8.16 15.73
N PRO A 142 -11.37 8.15 16.20
CA PRO A 142 -11.88 9.23 17.03
C PRO A 142 -11.13 9.38 18.35
N ALA A 143 -10.83 8.26 19.02
CA ALA A 143 -10.09 8.25 20.27
C ALA A 143 -8.64 8.72 20.04
N LEU A 144 -7.98 8.16 19.02
CA LEU A 144 -6.61 8.50 18.67
C LEU A 144 -6.45 9.99 18.38
N PHE A 145 -7.28 10.55 17.49
CA PHE A 145 -7.20 11.96 17.13
C PHE A 145 -7.59 12.87 18.30
N CYS A 146 -8.52 12.45 19.17
CA CYS A 146 -8.85 13.21 20.38
C CYS A 146 -7.64 13.32 21.32
N PHE A 147 -6.93 12.21 21.59
CA PHE A 147 -5.71 12.24 22.41
C PHE A 147 -4.59 13.05 21.76
N CYS A 148 -4.42 12.94 20.43
CA CYS A 148 -3.45 13.75 19.70
C CYS A 148 -3.73 15.26 19.82
N GLN A 149 -4.99 15.68 19.66
CA GLN A 149 -5.40 17.09 19.78
C GLN A 149 -5.19 17.65 21.20
N LYS A 150 -5.32 16.80 22.22
CA LYS A 150 -5.12 17.17 23.62
C LYS A 150 -3.68 17.04 24.12
N LEU A 151 -2.75 16.62 23.26
CA LEU A 151 -1.36 16.33 23.61
C LEU A 151 -1.18 15.21 24.66
N GLU A 152 -2.13 14.27 24.72
CA GLU A 152 -2.09 13.12 25.65
C GLU A 152 -1.30 11.94 25.04
N ALA A 153 0.03 12.08 24.98
CA ALA A 153 0.93 11.14 24.30
C ALA A 153 0.80 9.67 24.73
N GLU A 154 0.84 9.39 26.04
CA GLU A 154 0.80 8.00 26.54
C GLU A 154 -0.50 7.27 26.14
N LYS A 155 -1.64 7.97 26.20
CA LYS A 155 -2.92 7.38 25.81
C LYS A 155 -3.02 7.16 24.31
N ALA A 156 -2.49 8.06 23.50
CA ALA A 156 -2.42 7.87 22.06
C ALA A 156 -1.56 6.65 21.69
N TYR A 157 -0.46 6.43 22.40
CA TYR A 157 0.37 5.23 22.23
C TYR A 157 -0.33 3.95 22.71
N GLU A 158 -1.13 4.01 23.78
CA GLU A 158 -1.96 2.88 24.20
C GLU A 158 -2.97 2.48 23.13
N VAL A 159 -3.58 3.47 22.45
CA VAL A 159 -4.49 3.22 21.32
C VAL A 159 -3.76 2.52 20.18
N GLU A 160 -2.55 2.97 19.83
CA GLU A 160 -1.71 2.33 18.82
C GLU A 160 -1.36 0.88 19.18
N GLU A 161 -0.97 0.62 20.42
CA GLU A 161 -0.68 -0.74 20.88
C GLU A 161 -1.90 -1.68 20.78
N ASP A 162 -3.11 -1.16 21.02
CA ASP A 162 -4.34 -1.93 20.87
C ASP A 162 -4.67 -2.20 19.39
N ILE A 163 -4.43 -1.24 18.50
CA ILE A 163 -4.55 -1.42 17.04
C ILE A 163 -3.60 -2.52 16.55
N ASP A 164 -2.34 -2.50 17.00
CA ASP A 164 -1.33 -3.50 16.65
C ASP A 164 -1.74 -4.90 17.18
N LYS A 165 -2.28 -4.99 18.41
CA LYS A 165 -2.79 -6.25 18.99
C LYS A 165 -3.96 -6.84 18.19
N MET A 166 -4.81 -6.00 17.59
CA MET A 166 -5.91 -6.42 16.74
C MET A 166 -5.47 -6.78 15.31
N GLY A 167 -4.17 -6.66 14.99
CA GLY A 167 -3.62 -6.93 13.66
C GLY A 167 -4.04 -5.90 12.61
N LEU A 168 -4.44 -4.71 13.03
CA LEU A 168 -4.77 -3.60 12.14
C LEU A 168 -3.50 -2.81 11.81
N SER A 169 -3.44 -2.21 10.63
CA SER A 169 -2.31 -1.37 10.20
C SER A 169 -2.73 0.10 10.14
N LEU A 170 -1.88 0.99 10.67
CA LEU A 170 -2.10 2.43 10.57
C LEU A 170 -1.86 2.93 9.13
N GLU A 171 -2.70 3.90 8.72
CA GLU A 171 -2.53 4.64 7.47
C GLU A 171 -1.86 6.00 7.73
N GLU A 172 -1.58 6.76 6.66
CA GLU A 172 -0.89 8.06 6.75
C GLU A 172 -1.51 9.02 7.78
N PRO A 173 -2.85 9.24 7.83
CA PRO A 173 -3.42 10.23 8.73
C PRO A 173 -3.16 9.93 10.21
N GLN A 174 -3.21 8.66 10.60
CA GLN A 174 -2.98 8.24 11.98
C GLN A 174 -1.50 8.33 12.33
N ILE A 175 -0.61 7.89 11.42
CA ILE A 175 0.84 8.01 11.63
C ILE A 175 1.26 9.49 11.71
N ALA A 176 0.73 10.34 10.83
CA ALA A 176 1.02 11.77 10.83
C ALA A 176 0.54 12.48 12.12
N ALA A 177 -0.62 12.09 12.65
CA ALA A 177 -1.13 12.62 13.92
C ALA A 177 -0.24 12.21 15.11
N LEU A 178 0.17 10.93 15.17
CA LEU A 178 1.09 10.42 16.20
C LEU A 178 2.49 11.03 16.09
N LEU A 179 2.97 11.24 14.85
CA LEU A 179 4.21 11.93 14.55
C LEU A 179 4.16 13.37 15.07
N LYS A 180 3.09 14.11 14.75
CA LYS A 180 2.89 15.48 15.22
C LYS A 180 2.82 15.56 16.74
N LEU A 181 2.04 14.69 17.37
CA LEU A 181 1.95 14.59 18.83
C LEU A 181 3.33 14.35 19.47
N SER A 182 4.13 13.47 18.86
CA SER A 182 5.48 13.16 19.35
C SER A 182 6.43 14.34 19.17
N ALA A 183 6.29 15.09 18.08
CA ALA A 183 7.04 16.31 17.84
C ALA A 183 6.67 17.40 18.87
N ASP A 184 5.38 17.64 19.06
CA ASP A 184 4.83 18.65 19.99
C ASP A 184 5.17 18.35 21.46
N THR A 185 5.18 17.06 21.84
CA THR A 185 5.61 16.61 23.18
C THR A 185 7.12 16.41 23.31
N GLY A 186 7.90 16.65 22.24
CA GLY A 186 9.35 16.63 22.25
C GLY A 186 10.02 15.25 22.30
N ARG A 187 9.29 14.17 22.00
CA ARG A 187 9.75 12.76 22.07
C ARG A 187 10.47 12.33 20.79
N GLY A 188 11.77 12.65 20.69
CA GLY A 188 12.56 12.44 19.46
C GLY A 188 12.70 10.99 19.00
N GLU A 189 12.73 10.02 19.93
CA GLU A 189 12.75 8.59 19.58
C GLU A 189 11.45 8.15 18.91
N ARG A 190 10.31 8.61 19.44
CA ARG A 190 8.99 8.32 18.85
C ARG A 190 8.85 8.94 17.47
N VAL A 191 9.34 10.17 17.28
CA VAL A 191 9.41 10.81 15.95
C VAL A 191 10.18 9.93 14.96
N TYR A 192 11.37 9.45 15.34
CA TYR A 192 12.17 8.54 14.51
C TYR A 192 11.40 7.28 14.12
N ASN A 193 10.74 6.65 15.09
CA ASN A 193 9.93 5.45 14.85
C ASN A 193 8.77 5.72 13.87
N TYR A 194 8.08 6.86 14.00
CA TYR A 194 7.00 7.23 13.09
C TYR A 194 7.49 7.59 11.68
N LEU A 195 8.68 8.16 11.50
CA LEU A 195 9.29 8.33 10.18
C LEU A 195 9.51 6.99 9.49
N HIS A 196 9.99 5.98 10.22
CA HIS A 196 10.13 4.62 9.69
C HIS A 196 8.78 3.94 9.45
N LYS A 197 7.75 4.20 10.27
CA LYS A 197 6.38 3.73 9.99
C LYS A 197 5.84 4.37 8.71
N LEU A 198 6.02 5.68 8.49
CA LEU A 198 5.68 6.33 7.23
C LEU A 198 6.41 5.68 6.05
N ARG A 199 7.72 5.45 6.16
CA ARG A 199 8.52 4.81 5.10
C ARG A 199 7.95 3.45 4.67
N ARG A 200 7.45 2.67 5.63
CA ARG A 200 6.89 1.33 5.37
C ARG A 200 5.47 1.40 4.81
N SER A 201 4.64 2.29 5.35
CA SER A 201 3.20 2.37 5.05
C SER A 201 2.88 3.20 3.81
N VAL A 202 3.69 4.21 3.48
CA VAL A 202 3.44 5.12 2.35
C VAL A 202 4.63 5.24 1.40
N ARG A 203 4.34 5.43 0.12
CA ARG A 203 5.35 5.67 -0.91
C ARG A 203 5.82 7.13 -0.92
N TRP A 204 4.89 8.05 -0.71
CA TRP A 204 5.09 9.49 -0.60
C TRP A 204 4.12 10.05 0.44
N VAL A 205 4.43 11.23 0.96
CA VAL A 205 3.62 11.88 1.99
C VAL A 205 2.76 13.00 1.40
N SER A 206 1.64 13.28 2.06
CA SER A 206 0.83 14.49 1.84
C SER A 206 1.59 15.77 2.21
N GLU A 207 1.13 16.91 1.69
CA GLU A 207 1.72 18.22 2.02
C GLU A 207 1.54 18.56 3.51
N GLU A 208 0.45 18.08 4.13
CA GLU A 208 0.18 18.21 5.56
C GLU A 208 1.21 17.47 6.40
N THR A 209 1.48 16.20 6.08
CA THR A 209 2.51 15.40 6.76
C THR A 209 3.90 15.99 6.53
N CYS A 210 4.17 16.50 5.32
CA CYS A 210 5.43 17.18 5.00
C CYS A 210 5.68 18.39 5.90
N LYS A 211 4.66 19.22 6.16
CA LYS A 211 4.78 20.36 7.08
C LYS A 211 5.12 19.94 8.52
N VAL A 212 4.52 18.86 9.02
CA VAL A 212 4.85 18.32 10.35
C VAL A 212 6.34 17.94 10.44
N LEU A 213 6.88 17.33 9.38
CA LEU A 213 8.31 17.01 9.30
C LEU A 213 9.17 18.28 9.24
N GLU A 214 8.81 19.26 8.41
CA GLU A 214 9.49 20.55 8.32
C GLU A 214 9.57 21.24 9.69
N ASP A 215 8.45 21.32 10.40
CA ASP A 215 8.36 21.96 11.72
C ASP A 215 9.26 21.27 12.74
N TRP A 216 9.26 19.93 12.79
CA TRP A 216 10.13 19.16 13.69
C TRP A 216 11.62 19.43 13.43
N PHE A 217 12.05 19.30 12.18
CA PHE A 217 13.47 19.43 11.83
C PHE A 217 13.97 20.88 11.90
N CYS A 218 13.10 21.88 11.73
CA CYS A 218 13.47 23.28 11.90
C CYS A 218 13.64 23.69 13.37
N CYS A 219 12.88 23.07 14.29
CA CYS A 219 12.84 23.50 15.70
C CYS A 219 13.87 22.81 16.59
N LYS A 220 14.32 21.58 16.29
CA LYS A 220 15.21 20.82 17.17
C LYS A 220 16.62 20.62 16.60
N ALA A 221 17.63 20.85 17.45
CA ALA A 221 18.97 20.26 17.27
C ALA A 221 18.92 18.82 17.81
N SER A 222 19.36 17.85 17.01
CA SER A 222 19.31 16.44 17.42
C SER A 222 20.37 16.10 18.46
N GLU A 223 19.99 15.23 19.39
CA GLU A 223 20.84 14.50 20.32
C GLU A 223 21.55 13.33 19.62
N ILE A 224 22.61 12.85 20.28
CA ILE A 224 23.68 11.95 19.81
C ILE A 224 23.15 10.57 19.38
N GLY A 225 23.71 10.02 18.30
CA GLY A 225 23.56 8.61 17.95
C GLY A 225 24.79 7.99 17.28
N SER A 226 24.72 6.66 17.18
CA SER A 226 25.78 5.66 17.16
C SER A 226 26.85 5.71 16.05
N ASP A 227 27.90 4.92 16.29
CA ASP A 227 29.09 4.68 15.48
C ASP A 227 28.79 4.28 14.01
N VAL A 228 29.43 5.01 13.09
CA VAL A 228 29.19 5.03 11.63
C VAL A 228 29.49 3.69 10.96
N GLY A 229 30.38 2.87 11.52
CA GLY A 229 30.79 1.59 10.95
C GLY A 229 29.65 0.57 10.81
N SER A 230 28.69 0.59 11.74
CA SER A 230 27.54 -0.34 11.76
C SER A 230 26.43 0.01 10.77
N VAL A 231 26.45 1.23 10.22
CA VAL A 231 25.35 1.82 9.43
C VAL A 231 25.33 1.25 8.02
N LYS A 232 26.48 1.17 7.34
CA LYS A 232 26.58 0.64 5.98
C LYS A 232 26.07 -0.79 5.86
N GLU A 233 26.45 -1.64 6.80
CA GLU A 233 26.00 -3.04 6.81
C GLU A 233 24.49 -3.14 7.06
N ALA A 234 23.95 -2.31 7.95
CA ALA A 234 22.51 -2.24 8.19
C ALA A 234 21.75 -1.82 6.92
N ILE A 235 22.23 -0.79 6.19
CA ILE A 235 21.62 -0.34 4.93
C ILE A 235 21.60 -1.48 3.91
N LEU A 236 22.70 -2.21 3.75
CA LEU A 236 22.79 -3.31 2.80
C LEU A 236 21.82 -4.46 3.14
N ARG A 237 21.77 -4.90 4.40
CA ARG A 237 20.84 -5.96 4.85
C ARG A 237 19.35 -5.56 4.72
N ASN A 238 19.09 -4.26 4.80
CA ASN A 238 17.76 -3.69 4.72
C ASN A 238 17.27 -3.45 3.27
N GLY A 239 18.05 -3.85 2.26
CA GLY A 239 17.74 -3.64 0.85
C GLY A 239 18.13 -2.25 0.31
N GLY A 240 18.77 -1.40 1.11
CA GLY A 240 19.17 -0.04 0.73
C GLY A 240 18.23 1.07 1.23
N GLY A 241 18.75 2.30 1.29
CA GLY A 241 17.96 3.50 1.59
C GLY A 241 17.46 3.68 3.03
N TRP A 242 17.87 2.86 4.00
CA TRP A 242 17.64 3.13 5.44
C TRP A 242 18.43 2.20 6.37
N HIS A 243 18.75 2.66 7.58
CA HIS A 243 19.49 1.86 8.58
C HIS A 243 18.69 1.57 9.86
N GLY A 244 17.81 2.47 10.32
CA GLY A 244 16.96 2.20 11.49
C GLY A 244 17.69 2.19 12.84
N LEU A 245 18.86 2.82 12.95
CA LEU A 245 19.73 2.79 14.14
C LEU A 245 19.60 4.03 15.04
N GLY A 246 18.62 4.89 14.77
CA GLY A 246 18.42 6.16 15.47
C GLY A 246 19.02 7.35 14.72
N TRP A 247 19.02 8.52 15.36
CA TRP A 247 19.49 9.76 14.74
C TRP A 247 21.02 9.79 14.62
N ILE A 248 21.57 10.16 13.46
CA ILE A 248 23.01 10.27 13.24
C ILE A 248 23.44 11.74 13.07
N GLY A 249 24.61 12.08 13.61
CA GLY A 249 25.28 13.37 13.43
C GLY A 249 24.93 14.43 14.46
N GLU A 250 25.71 15.51 14.50
CA GLU A 250 25.53 16.64 15.42
C GLU A 250 25.14 17.92 14.67
N GLY A 251 24.52 18.86 15.38
CA GLY A 251 24.19 20.19 14.86
C GLY A 251 22.75 20.37 14.38
N LYS A 252 22.50 21.55 13.82
CA LYS A 252 21.17 21.95 13.32
C LYS A 252 20.89 21.32 11.96
N TRP A 253 19.66 20.86 11.76
CA TRP A 253 19.22 20.37 10.46
C TRP A 253 19.07 21.51 9.45
N VAL A 254 19.30 21.18 8.18
CA VAL A 254 19.03 22.01 7.03
C VAL A 254 17.93 21.32 6.23
N VAL A 255 16.77 21.98 6.16
CA VAL A 255 15.58 21.48 5.49
C VAL A 255 15.36 22.28 4.21
N LYS A 256 15.25 21.60 3.06
CA LYS A 256 15.02 22.22 1.75
C LYS A 256 14.08 21.37 0.91
N LYS A 257 13.11 22.01 0.25
CA LYS A 257 12.31 21.39 -0.81
C LYS A 257 13.00 21.55 -2.16
N GLY A 258 13.04 20.48 -2.96
CA GLY A 258 13.60 20.52 -4.31
C GLY A 258 13.38 19.21 -5.08
N ASN A 259 13.86 19.16 -6.32
CA ASN A 259 13.69 17.98 -7.19
C ASN A 259 14.88 17.02 -7.11
N VAL A 260 14.68 15.82 -7.67
CA VAL A 260 15.72 14.81 -7.88
C VAL A 260 15.93 14.65 -9.37
N LYS A 261 17.19 14.61 -9.81
CA LYS A 261 17.55 14.42 -11.22
C LYS A 261 17.19 13.00 -11.67
N PRO A 262 17.02 12.73 -12.98
CA PRO A 262 16.72 11.39 -13.49
C PRO A 262 17.73 10.30 -13.10
N ASN A 263 18.97 10.70 -12.78
CA ASN A 263 20.02 9.79 -12.30
C ASN A 263 19.95 9.52 -10.78
N GLY A 264 18.94 10.03 -10.07
CA GLY A 264 18.76 9.85 -8.63
C GLY A 264 19.54 10.82 -7.73
N ARG A 265 20.22 11.82 -8.29
CA ARG A 265 20.90 12.83 -7.46
C ARG A 265 19.95 13.93 -6.99
N CYS A 266 19.91 14.17 -5.69
CA CYS A 266 19.15 15.27 -5.09
C CYS A 266 19.72 16.63 -5.49
N CYS A 267 18.88 17.56 -5.96
CA CYS A 267 19.31 18.91 -6.32
C CYS A 267 19.66 19.78 -5.10
N CYS A 268 19.20 19.43 -3.90
CA CYS A 268 19.42 20.21 -2.68
C CYS A 268 20.77 19.95 -2.02
N CYS A 269 21.16 18.67 -1.90
CA CYS A 269 22.36 18.24 -1.17
C CYS A 269 23.41 17.55 -2.06
N GLY A 270 23.04 17.15 -3.29
CA GLY A 270 23.92 16.42 -4.21
C GLY A 270 24.08 14.92 -3.91
N GLU A 271 23.45 14.40 -2.85
CA GLU A 271 23.49 12.97 -2.50
C GLU A 271 22.76 12.12 -3.54
N GLN A 272 23.25 10.88 -3.70
CA GLN A 272 22.65 9.88 -4.56
C GLN A 272 21.58 9.13 -3.76
N LEU A 273 20.34 9.16 -4.24
CA LEU A 273 19.29 8.29 -3.70
C LEU A 273 19.54 6.84 -4.10
N ASP A 274 19.19 5.96 -3.20
CA ASP A 274 19.34 4.51 -3.37
C ASP A 274 18.22 3.95 -4.24
N CYS A 275 18.57 2.88 -4.95
CA CYS A 275 17.61 1.99 -5.60
C CYS A 275 17.19 0.93 -4.58
N VAL A 276 16.33 1.35 -3.65
CA VAL A 276 15.81 0.54 -2.54
C VAL A 276 15.20 -0.74 -3.08
N ASP A 277 15.82 -1.84 -2.71
CA ASP A 277 15.34 -3.20 -2.85
C ASP A 277 14.63 -3.63 -1.56
N ILE A 278 14.04 -4.81 -1.60
CA ILE A 278 13.37 -5.43 -0.46
C ILE A 278 14.41 -5.97 0.54
N ASP A 279 14.09 -6.01 1.84
CA ASP A 279 15.01 -6.60 2.81
C ASP A 279 15.16 -8.12 2.64
N ASP A 280 16.25 -8.66 3.18
CA ASP A 280 16.61 -10.07 3.02
C ASP A 280 15.52 -11.03 3.55
N VAL A 281 14.86 -10.66 4.65
CA VAL A 281 13.87 -11.51 5.31
C VAL A 281 12.58 -11.56 4.51
N GLU A 282 12.10 -10.42 4.03
CA GLU A 282 10.92 -10.35 3.18
C GLU A 282 11.18 -11.02 1.82
N THR A 283 12.39 -10.85 1.25
CA THR A 283 12.79 -11.52 -0.01
C THR A 283 12.79 -13.04 0.13
N GLU A 284 13.32 -13.59 1.23
CA GLU A 284 13.33 -15.04 1.44
C GLU A 284 11.91 -15.58 1.68
N LYS A 285 11.07 -14.88 2.46
CA LYS A 285 9.65 -15.23 2.61
C LYS A 285 8.92 -15.25 1.27
N PHE A 286 9.23 -14.29 0.40
CA PHE A 286 8.67 -14.22 -0.93
C PHE A 286 9.13 -15.39 -1.80
N ALA A 287 10.43 -15.68 -1.82
CA ALA A 287 11.00 -16.82 -2.54
C ALA A 287 10.35 -18.14 -2.10
N LEU A 288 10.15 -18.32 -0.78
CA LEU A 288 9.47 -19.48 -0.21
C LEU A 288 7.99 -19.54 -0.62
N SER A 289 7.30 -18.41 -0.69
CA SER A 289 5.89 -18.34 -1.12
C SER A 289 5.75 -18.70 -2.61
N VAL A 290 6.62 -18.16 -3.46
CA VAL A 290 6.70 -18.51 -4.89
C VAL A 290 7.00 -19.99 -5.06
N ALA A 291 7.98 -20.52 -4.33
CA ALA A 291 8.33 -21.94 -4.37
C ALA A 291 7.19 -22.84 -3.87
N GLY A 292 6.48 -22.44 -2.81
CA GLY A 292 5.31 -23.15 -2.29
C GLY A 292 4.20 -23.26 -3.34
N LEU A 293 3.83 -22.13 -3.96
CA LEU A 293 2.81 -22.08 -5.02
C LEU A 293 3.23 -22.88 -6.27
N ALA A 294 4.51 -22.80 -6.65
CA ALA A 294 5.05 -23.61 -7.72
C ALA A 294 4.93 -25.11 -7.39
N LEU A 295 5.34 -25.55 -6.20
CA LEU A 295 5.28 -26.97 -5.79
C LEU A 295 3.86 -27.54 -5.64
N GLU A 296 2.85 -26.69 -5.41
CA GLU A 296 1.45 -27.10 -5.38
C GLU A 296 0.87 -27.36 -6.78
N ARG A 297 1.38 -26.64 -7.79
CA ARG A 297 0.81 -26.62 -9.15
C ARG A 297 1.67 -27.35 -10.18
N GLU A 298 2.97 -27.46 -9.91
CA GLU A 298 3.96 -28.13 -10.74
C GLU A 298 4.22 -29.57 -10.26
N VAL A 299 4.83 -30.36 -11.15
CA VAL A 299 5.38 -31.66 -10.74
C VAL A 299 6.54 -31.40 -9.77
N LYS A 300 6.34 -31.71 -8.47
CA LYS A 300 7.26 -31.39 -7.37
C LYS A 300 8.73 -31.74 -7.62
N ALA A 301 9.01 -32.84 -8.33
CA ALA A 301 10.37 -33.26 -8.64
C ALA A 301 11.08 -32.28 -9.61
N ASN A 302 10.36 -31.81 -10.63
CA ASN A 302 10.90 -30.92 -11.67
C ASN A 302 11.33 -29.58 -11.09
N PHE A 303 10.49 -28.99 -10.24
CA PHE A 303 10.79 -27.68 -9.66
C PHE A 303 11.94 -27.76 -8.64
N ARG A 304 12.01 -28.83 -7.83
CA ARG A 304 13.14 -29.05 -6.91
C ARG A 304 14.47 -29.22 -7.63
N GLU A 305 14.48 -29.96 -8.74
CA GLU A 305 15.67 -30.08 -9.58
C GLU A 305 16.14 -28.72 -10.10
N PHE A 306 15.20 -27.84 -10.47
CA PHE A 306 15.54 -26.46 -10.83
C PHE A 306 16.11 -25.66 -9.66
N GLN A 307 15.54 -25.77 -8.46
CA GLN A 307 16.07 -25.10 -7.26
C GLN A 307 17.52 -25.52 -6.99
N ASP A 308 17.79 -26.83 -6.98
CA ASP A 308 19.13 -27.38 -6.78
C ASP A 308 20.11 -26.98 -7.91
N TRP A 309 19.62 -26.89 -9.14
CA TRP A 309 20.40 -26.44 -10.29
C TRP A 309 20.75 -24.96 -10.17
N LEU A 310 19.81 -24.11 -9.76
CA LEU A 310 20.01 -22.68 -9.61
C LEU A 310 21.02 -22.37 -8.51
N GLU A 311 20.96 -23.07 -7.37
CA GLU A 311 21.91 -22.91 -6.28
C GLU A 311 23.36 -23.24 -6.70
N LYS A 312 23.54 -24.21 -7.59
CA LYS A 312 24.86 -24.58 -8.13
C LYS A 312 25.38 -23.59 -9.17
N ASN A 313 24.50 -22.81 -9.82
CA ASN A 313 24.82 -21.92 -10.94
C ASN A 313 24.45 -20.45 -10.64
N ALA A 314 24.53 -20.02 -9.39
CA ALA A 314 23.94 -18.77 -8.88
C ALA A 314 24.62 -17.44 -9.32
N ASP A 315 25.27 -17.37 -10.49
CA ASP A 315 26.01 -16.18 -10.96
C ASP A 315 25.37 -15.56 -12.21
N TYR A 316 24.08 -15.20 -12.11
CA TYR A 316 23.36 -14.49 -13.17
C TYR A 316 22.90 -13.11 -12.70
N GLU A 317 23.17 -12.08 -13.51
CA GLU A 317 22.74 -10.69 -13.25
C GLU A 317 21.40 -10.34 -13.92
N ALA A 318 20.92 -11.21 -14.82
CA ALA A 318 19.63 -11.05 -15.45
C ALA A 318 19.02 -12.40 -15.85
N ILE A 319 17.71 -12.52 -15.64
CA ILE A 319 16.86 -13.58 -16.14
C ILE A 319 16.03 -13.05 -17.31
N VAL A 320 15.84 -13.87 -18.32
CA VAL A 320 15.18 -13.51 -19.58
C VAL A 320 14.03 -14.47 -19.80
N ASP A 321 12.83 -13.91 -19.92
CA ASP A 321 11.64 -14.65 -20.35
C ASP A 321 11.70 -14.88 -21.87
N GLY A 322 12.24 -16.03 -22.24
CA GLY A 322 12.48 -16.36 -23.64
C GLY A 322 11.18 -16.49 -24.45
N ALA A 323 10.10 -16.92 -23.82
CA ALA A 323 8.81 -17.10 -24.49
C ALA A 323 8.18 -15.74 -24.84
N ASN A 324 8.19 -14.80 -23.88
CA ASN A 324 7.65 -13.46 -24.05
C ASN A 324 8.42 -12.67 -25.12
N ILE A 325 9.75 -12.72 -25.10
CA ILE A 325 10.58 -12.02 -26.10
C ILE A 325 10.40 -12.61 -27.48
N GLY A 326 10.50 -13.94 -27.63
CA GLY A 326 10.42 -14.57 -28.95
C GLY A 326 9.03 -14.48 -29.60
N LEU A 327 7.97 -14.17 -28.85
CA LEU A 327 6.61 -13.98 -29.37
C LEU A 327 6.20 -12.51 -29.50
N TYR A 328 7.07 -11.57 -29.12
CA TYR A 328 6.72 -10.16 -29.11
C TYR A 328 6.46 -9.63 -30.53
N GLN A 329 5.25 -9.09 -30.74
CA GLN A 329 4.76 -8.60 -32.04
C GLN A 329 4.71 -9.67 -33.15
N GLN A 330 4.56 -10.95 -32.80
CA GLN A 330 4.51 -12.07 -33.75
C GLN A 330 3.07 -12.59 -34.03
N ASN A 331 2.02 -11.82 -33.72
CA ASN A 331 0.62 -12.26 -33.79
C ASN A 331 0.00 -12.20 -35.21
N PHE A 332 0.77 -12.41 -36.28
CA PHE A 332 0.28 -12.42 -37.67
C PHE A 332 0.29 -13.84 -38.27
N ALA A 333 -0.34 -14.05 -39.43
CA ALA A 333 -0.61 -15.40 -39.98
C ALA A 333 0.66 -16.27 -40.24
N GLU A 334 1.79 -15.64 -40.54
CA GLU A 334 3.12 -16.29 -40.68
C GLU A 334 4.03 -16.04 -39.47
N GLY A 335 3.49 -15.40 -38.43
CA GLY A 335 4.22 -15.02 -37.24
C GLY A 335 4.60 -16.24 -36.42
N GLY A 336 5.86 -16.29 -36.02
CA GLY A 336 6.45 -17.43 -35.33
C GLY A 336 7.42 -16.98 -34.25
N PHE A 337 8.11 -17.94 -33.64
CA PHE A 337 9.10 -17.63 -32.62
C PHE A 337 10.33 -16.95 -33.22
N SER A 338 10.61 -15.71 -32.83
CA SER A 338 11.73 -14.93 -33.32
C SER A 338 12.99 -15.13 -32.48
N VAL A 339 13.87 -16.00 -32.98
CA VAL A 339 15.21 -16.23 -32.37
C VAL A 339 16.08 -14.97 -32.45
N LEU A 340 15.90 -14.14 -33.49
CA LEU A 340 16.66 -12.91 -33.68
C LEU A 340 16.35 -11.87 -32.60
N GLN A 341 15.07 -11.71 -32.21
CA GLN A 341 14.67 -10.84 -31.11
C GLN A 341 15.31 -11.30 -29.80
N LEU A 342 15.22 -12.61 -29.50
CA LEU A 342 15.81 -13.19 -28.30
C LEU A 342 17.33 -12.99 -28.26
N ASN A 343 18.03 -13.27 -29.36
CA ASN A 343 19.48 -13.08 -29.46
C ASN A 343 19.89 -11.61 -29.27
N ALA A 344 19.11 -10.66 -29.79
CA ALA A 344 19.39 -9.23 -29.59
C ALA A 344 19.33 -8.85 -28.11
N VAL A 345 18.34 -9.36 -27.37
CA VAL A 345 18.22 -9.13 -25.92
C VAL A 345 19.39 -9.76 -25.18
N ILE A 346 19.74 -11.01 -25.47
CA ILE A 346 20.85 -11.71 -24.81
C ILE A 346 22.16 -10.92 -24.98
N LYS A 347 22.47 -10.46 -26.20
CA LYS A 347 23.70 -9.71 -26.49
C LYS A 347 23.74 -8.34 -25.82
N GLU A 348 22.62 -7.62 -25.83
CA GLU A 348 22.53 -6.32 -25.16
C GLU A 348 22.71 -6.48 -23.64
N MET A 349 22.08 -7.49 -23.03
CA MET A 349 22.25 -7.77 -21.60
C MET A 349 23.68 -8.21 -21.27
N TYR A 350 24.29 -9.06 -22.09
CA TYR A 350 25.69 -9.47 -21.92
C TYR A 350 26.66 -8.29 -21.92
N THR A 351 26.45 -7.34 -22.85
CA THR A 351 27.28 -6.13 -22.95
C THR A 351 27.10 -5.23 -21.73
N ARG A 352 25.86 -5.09 -21.23
CA ARG A 352 25.55 -4.26 -20.05
C ARG A 352 26.06 -4.85 -18.74
N SER A 353 25.99 -6.17 -18.59
CA SER A 353 26.46 -6.91 -17.41
C SER A 353 27.96 -7.20 -17.44
N GLY A 354 28.75 -6.40 -18.15
CA GLY A 354 30.21 -6.51 -18.14
C GLY A 354 30.76 -7.87 -18.60
N ASN A 355 30.14 -8.49 -19.61
CA ASN A 355 30.45 -9.82 -20.15
C ASN A 355 29.94 -11.01 -19.31
N LYS A 356 28.89 -10.83 -18.51
CA LYS A 356 28.14 -11.95 -17.94
C LYS A 356 26.91 -12.28 -18.76
N TRP A 357 26.71 -13.56 -19.04
CA TRP A 357 25.55 -14.01 -19.78
C TRP A 357 24.27 -13.97 -18.92
N PRO A 358 23.12 -13.58 -19.49
CA PRO A 358 21.84 -13.74 -18.81
C PRO A 358 21.38 -15.20 -18.86
N LEU A 359 20.49 -15.58 -17.93
CA LEU A 359 19.80 -16.87 -17.97
C LEU A 359 18.46 -16.75 -18.71
N VAL A 360 18.30 -17.48 -19.80
CA VAL A 360 17.08 -17.58 -20.57
C VAL A 360 16.30 -18.80 -20.12
N ILE A 361 15.05 -18.58 -19.70
CA ILE A 361 14.10 -19.65 -19.40
C ILE A 361 13.23 -19.87 -20.63
N LEU A 362 13.17 -21.12 -21.13
CA LEU A 362 12.34 -21.46 -22.29
C LEU A 362 11.84 -22.91 -22.24
N HIS A 363 10.56 -23.12 -22.55
CA HIS A 363 9.98 -24.46 -22.63
C HIS A 363 10.70 -25.43 -23.58
N ASN A 364 10.95 -26.67 -23.12
CA ASN A 364 11.69 -27.70 -23.85
C ASN A 364 11.12 -27.95 -25.26
N LYS A 365 9.79 -27.95 -25.43
CA LYS A 365 9.13 -28.07 -26.75
C LYS A 365 9.63 -27.03 -27.75
N ARG A 366 9.85 -25.79 -27.32
CA ARG A 366 10.35 -24.72 -28.20
C ARG A 366 11.82 -24.95 -28.53
N VAL A 367 12.63 -25.29 -27.54
CA VAL A 367 14.07 -25.57 -27.73
C VAL A 367 14.28 -26.71 -28.73
N ARG A 368 13.50 -27.80 -28.64
CA ARG A 368 13.54 -28.90 -29.61
C ARG A 368 13.22 -28.44 -31.03
N ALA A 369 12.13 -27.68 -31.20
CA ALA A 369 11.75 -27.13 -32.51
C ALA A 369 12.83 -26.20 -33.10
N LEU A 370 13.55 -25.45 -32.25
CA LEU A 370 14.66 -24.61 -32.69
C LEU A 370 15.91 -25.41 -33.10
N LEU A 371 16.20 -26.52 -32.41
CA LEU A 371 17.32 -27.43 -32.75
C LEU A 371 17.07 -28.24 -34.03
N GLU A 372 15.81 -28.50 -34.36
CA GLU A 372 15.41 -29.12 -35.64
C GLU A 372 15.62 -28.17 -36.83
N ASN A 373 15.63 -26.85 -36.61
CA ASN A 373 15.87 -25.86 -37.65
C ASN A 373 17.39 -25.63 -37.85
N PRO A 374 17.98 -25.99 -39.02
CA PRO A 374 19.42 -25.87 -39.27
C PRO A 374 19.97 -24.45 -39.11
N SER A 375 19.17 -23.43 -39.41
CA SER A 375 19.58 -22.02 -39.37
C SER A 375 19.76 -21.52 -37.94
N HIS A 376 19.02 -22.07 -36.97
CA HIS A 376 19.06 -21.65 -35.56
C HIS A 376 19.89 -22.59 -34.69
N ARG A 377 20.07 -23.84 -35.11
CA ARG A 377 20.72 -24.90 -34.34
C ARG A 377 22.06 -24.50 -33.74
N LYS A 378 22.98 -23.94 -34.54
CA LYS A 378 24.32 -23.54 -34.07
C LYS A 378 24.26 -22.52 -32.92
N LEU A 379 23.32 -21.57 -33.00
CA LEU A 379 23.18 -20.52 -31.99
C LEU A 379 22.60 -21.07 -30.69
N VAL A 380 21.64 -21.99 -30.77
CA VAL A 380 21.05 -22.63 -29.58
C VAL A 380 22.05 -23.55 -28.90
N GLU A 381 22.85 -24.30 -29.66
CA GLU A 381 23.93 -25.13 -29.13
C GLU A 381 25.00 -24.27 -28.41
N GLU A 382 25.32 -23.08 -28.94
CA GLU A 382 26.19 -22.11 -28.27
C GLU A 382 25.60 -21.61 -26.94
N TRP A 383 24.31 -21.26 -26.91
CA TRP A 383 23.64 -20.85 -25.67
C TRP A 383 23.65 -21.96 -24.60
N MET A 384 23.44 -23.21 -25.00
CA MET A 384 23.50 -24.35 -24.08
C MET A 384 24.93 -24.56 -23.55
N ALA A 385 25.94 -24.47 -24.41
CA ALA A 385 27.35 -24.64 -24.02
C ALA A 385 27.83 -23.54 -23.04
N ASN A 386 27.32 -22.32 -23.20
CA ASN A 386 27.64 -21.18 -22.34
C ASN A 386 26.77 -21.09 -21.08
N GLY A 387 25.87 -22.05 -20.84
CA GLY A 387 24.96 -22.03 -19.69
C GLY A 387 23.94 -20.89 -19.71
N VAL A 388 23.63 -20.36 -20.89
CA VAL A 388 22.70 -19.23 -21.11
C VAL A 388 21.25 -19.72 -21.05
N LEU A 389 20.98 -21.00 -21.29
CA LEU A 389 19.63 -21.52 -21.49
C LEU A 389 19.29 -22.60 -20.47
N TYR A 390 18.18 -22.41 -19.74
CA TYR A 390 17.54 -23.46 -18.96
C TYR A 390 16.23 -23.88 -19.63
N THR A 391 16.05 -25.20 -19.80
CA THR A 391 14.87 -25.75 -20.46
C THR A 391 13.87 -26.25 -19.43
N THR A 392 12.68 -25.66 -19.38
CA THR A 392 11.63 -26.13 -18.47
C THR A 392 10.98 -27.41 -19.02
N PRO A 393 10.57 -28.34 -18.14
CA PRO A 393 10.03 -29.64 -18.54
C PRO A 393 8.62 -29.54 -19.12
N HIS A 394 8.21 -30.61 -19.82
CA HIS A 394 6.92 -30.63 -20.49
C HIS A 394 5.75 -30.57 -19.50
N GLY A 395 4.83 -29.63 -19.73
CA GLY A 395 3.64 -29.44 -18.89
C GLY A 395 3.85 -28.51 -17.70
N SER A 396 5.06 -27.98 -17.54
CA SER A 396 5.36 -26.94 -16.57
C SER A 396 5.06 -25.56 -17.09
N ASN A 397 4.68 -24.66 -16.19
CA ASN A 397 4.61 -23.24 -16.51
C ASN A 397 5.98 -22.58 -16.33
N ASP A 398 6.51 -21.97 -17.39
CA ASP A 398 7.79 -21.26 -17.41
C ASP A 398 7.81 -20.09 -16.40
N ASP A 399 6.63 -19.54 -16.08
CA ASP A 399 6.47 -18.38 -15.19
C ASP A 399 7.07 -18.56 -13.81
N TRP A 400 6.89 -19.75 -13.23
CA TRP A 400 7.43 -20.06 -11.91
C TRP A 400 8.95 -20.10 -11.89
N TYR A 401 9.58 -20.48 -13.00
CA TYR A 401 11.02 -20.68 -13.08
C TYR A 401 11.74 -19.34 -13.19
N TRP A 402 11.32 -18.47 -14.12
CA TRP A 402 11.96 -17.16 -14.23
C TRP A 402 11.63 -16.26 -13.04
N LEU A 403 10.42 -16.37 -12.45
CA LEU A 403 10.08 -15.59 -11.27
C LEU A 403 10.93 -16.02 -10.07
N TYR A 404 10.98 -17.31 -9.78
CA TYR A 404 11.77 -17.84 -8.67
C TYR A 404 13.26 -17.51 -8.83
N ALA A 405 13.82 -17.69 -10.02
CA ALA A 405 15.21 -17.36 -10.28
C ALA A 405 15.53 -15.89 -10.05
N THR A 406 14.67 -14.99 -10.55
CA THR A 406 14.88 -13.55 -10.40
C THR A 406 14.83 -13.14 -8.92
N VAL A 407 13.87 -13.67 -8.17
CA VAL A 407 13.72 -13.39 -6.73
C VAL A 407 14.92 -13.92 -5.96
N LYS A 408 15.29 -15.19 -6.16
CA LYS A 408 16.34 -15.84 -5.38
C LYS A 408 17.72 -15.24 -5.64
N LEU A 409 18.01 -14.86 -6.89
CA LEU A 409 19.28 -14.24 -7.28
C LEU A 409 19.29 -12.71 -7.16
N ARG A 410 18.14 -12.07 -6.86
CA ARG A 410 17.99 -10.61 -6.74
C ARG A 410 18.50 -9.84 -7.95
N CYS A 411 18.21 -10.37 -9.13
CA CYS A 411 18.77 -9.89 -10.39
C CYS A 411 17.67 -9.24 -11.27
N LEU A 412 18.01 -8.78 -12.47
CA LEU A 412 17.02 -8.19 -13.37
C LEU A 412 16.13 -9.27 -14.02
N LEU A 413 14.89 -8.93 -14.33
CA LEU A 413 13.97 -9.77 -15.12
C LEU A 413 13.59 -9.05 -16.40
N VAL A 414 13.93 -9.61 -17.55
CA VAL A 414 13.54 -9.07 -18.86
C VAL A 414 12.25 -9.75 -19.32
N THR A 415 11.13 -9.05 -19.17
CA THR A 415 9.81 -9.47 -19.67
C THR A 415 8.88 -8.27 -19.83
N ASN A 416 8.02 -8.30 -20.84
CA ASN A 416 6.90 -7.38 -21.00
C ASN A 416 5.59 -7.95 -20.42
N ASP A 417 5.63 -9.12 -19.77
CA ASP A 417 4.47 -9.62 -19.06
C ASP A 417 4.09 -8.66 -17.91
N GLU A 418 2.80 -8.37 -17.80
CA GLU A 418 2.29 -7.50 -16.74
C GLU A 418 2.06 -8.27 -15.42
N MET A 419 2.16 -9.60 -15.47
CA MET A 419 2.00 -10.53 -14.35
C MET A 419 0.66 -10.28 -13.64
N ARG A 420 -0.41 -10.16 -14.44
CA ARG A 420 -1.78 -9.79 -13.99
C ARG A 420 -2.65 -10.98 -13.64
N ASP A 421 -2.13 -12.19 -13.77
CA ASP A 421 -2.90 -13.37 -13.43
C ASP A 421 -3.24 -13.38 -11.94
N HIS A 422 -4.43 -13.87 -11.59
CA HIS A 422 -4.88 -14.05 -10.20
C HIS A 422 -3.90 -14.85 -9.33
N ILE A 423 -2.94 -15.53 -9.96
CA ILE A 423 -1.84 -16.25 -9.34
C ILE A 423 -0.86 -15.29 -8.65
N PHE A 424 -0.55 -14.15 -9.26
CA PHE A 424 0.35 -13.14 -8.71
C PHE A 424 -0.37 -12.20 -7.73
N GLU A 425 -1.71 -12.16 -7.72
CA GLU A 425 -2.48 -11.47 -6.67
C GLU A 425 -2.28 -12.13 -5.29
N LEU A 426 -2.01 -13.45 -5.25
CA LEU A 426 -1.72 -14.21 -4.02
C LEU A 426 -0.36 -13.86 -3.39
N LEU A 427 0.51 -13.20 -4.14
CA LEU A 427 1.89 -12.89 -3.76
C LEU A 427 2.04 -11.56 -3.00
N GLY A 428 0.93 -10.94 -2.58
CA GLY A 428 0.91 -9.71 -1.79
C GLY A 428 1.08 -8.46 -2.67
N SER A 429 -0.01 -7.70 -2.82
CA SER A 429 -0.12 -6.61 -3.81
C SER A 429 0.89 -5.47 -3.62
N SER A 430 1.26 -5.11 -2.39
CA SER A 430 2.20 -4.00 -2.14
C SER A 430 3.66 -4.39 -2.35
N PHE A 431 4.02 -5.64 -2.04
CA PHE A 431 5.38 -6.16 -2.18
C PHE A 431 5.73 -6.39 -3.65
N PHE A 432 4.87 -7.11 -4.36
CA PHE A 432 5.14 -7.54 -5.73
C PHE A 432 5.27 -6.34 -6.69
N LEU A 433 4.51 -5.27 -6.44
CA LEU A 433 4.63 -4.03 -7.22
C LEU A 433 5.99 -3.34 -7.02
N LYS A 434 6.48 -3.26 -5.77
CA LYS A 434 7.82 -2.69 -5.48
C LYS A 434 8.92 -3.53 -6.11
N TRP A 435 8.83 -4.85 -5.99
CA TRP A 435 9.75 -5.78 -6.63
C TRP A 435 9.74 -5.61 -8.16
N LYS A 436 8.54 -5.54 -8.77
CA LYS A 436 8.38 -5.37 -10.22
C LYS A 436 9.01 -4.06 -10.70
N GLU A 437 8.78 -2.94 -10.02
CA GLU A 437 9.40 -1.65 -10.34
C GLU A 437 10.94 -1.71 -10.30
N ARG A 438 11.51 -2.49 -9.36
CA ARG A 438 12.95 -2.60 -9.14
C ARG A 438 13.66 -3.56 -10.09
N HIS A 439 13.01 -4.67 -10.46
CA HIS A 439 13.64 -5.78 -11.16
C HIS A 439 13.21 -5.90 -12.63
N GLN A 440 12.01 -5.43 -13.00
CA GLN A 440 11.48 -5.61 -14.36
C GLN A 440 12.14 -4.67 -15.37
N VAL A 441 12.79 -5.25 -16.36
CA VAL A 441 13.25 -4.58 -17.58
C VAL A 441 12.22 -4.82 -18.68
N ARG A 442 11.58 -3.74 -19.13
CA ARG A 442 10.69 -3.77 -20.30
C ARG A 442 11.50 -3.59 -21.58
N TYR A 443 10.94 -4.00 -22.71
CA TYR A 443 11.61 -3.85 -24.00
C TYR A 443 10.63 -3.48 -25.11
N THR A 444 11.14 -2.84 -26.15
CA THR A 444 10.39 -2.62 -27.40
C THR A 444 11.30 -2.78 -28.60
N PHE A 445 10.72 -3.16 -29.73
CA PHE A 445 11.42 -3.25 -31.00
C PHE A 445 10.86 -2.21 -31.95
N LEU A 446 11.59 -1.10 -32.13
CA LEU A 446 11.21 -0.03 -33.04
C LEU A 446 11.94 -0.25 -34.37
N LYS A 447 11.20 -0.59 -35.43
CA LYS A 447 11.77 -0.92 -36.76
C LYS A 447 12.87 -2.00 -36.70
N GLY A 448 12.72 -2.96 -35.80
CA GLY A 448 13.69 -4.05 -35.59
C GLY A 448 14.86 -3.72 -34.65
N ALA A 449 15.00 -2.48 -34.19
CA ALA A 449 16.00 -2.12 -33.20
C ALA A 449 15.47 -2.31 -31.77
N LEU A 450 16.22 -3.04 -30.94
CA LEU A 450 15.91 -3.25 -29.53
C LEU A 450 16.11 -1.95 -28.73
N LYS A 451 15.12 -1.61 -27.90
CA LYS A 451 15.25 -0.60 -26.85
C LYS A 451 14.80 -1.20 -25.53
N LEU A 452 15.73 -1.31 -24.59
CA LEU A 452 15.44 -1.70 -23.21
C LEU A 452 15.03 -0.47 -22.39
N GLN A 453 13.99 -0.66 -21.58
CA GLN A 453 13.54 0.28 -20.57
C GLN A 453 13.98 -0.29 -19.22
N MET A 454 15.08 0.24 -18.70
CA MET A 454 15.65 -0.20 -17.43
C MET A 454 14.79 0.30 -16.26
N PRO A 455 14.79 -0.42 -15.12
CA PRO A 455 14.27 0.09 -13.85
C PRO A 455 14.84 1.48 -13.51
N PRO A 456 14.09 2.31 -12.78
CA PRO A 456 14.56 3.60 -12.30
C PRO A 456 15.88 3.49 -11.53
N ALA A 457 16.78 4.46 -11.70
CA ALA A 457 18.07 4.50 -11.02
C ALA A 457 17.96 4.68 -9.49
N TYR A 458 16.77 5.04 -8.99
CA TYR A 458 16.48 5.26 -7.58
C TYR A 458 15.01 4.94 -7.30
N SER A 459 14.70 4.59 -6.05
CA SER A 459 13.34 4.28 -5.63
C SER A 459 12.62 5.52 -5.08
N ILE A 460 11.41 5.78 -5.57
CA ILE A 460 10.55 6.88 -5.09
C ILE A 460 9.89 6.45 -3.78
N VAL A 461 10.66 6.44 -2.69
CA VAL A 461 10.23 6.12 -1.32
C VAL A 461 10.95 7.05 -0.34
N ILE A 462 10.50 7.09 0.92
CA ILE A 462 11.26 7.76 1.98
C ILE A 462 12.60 7.04 2.17
N GLN A 463 13.70 7.80 2.20
CA GLN A 463 15.04 7.24 2.38
C GLN A 463 15.82 7.94 3.50
N GLU A 464 16.59 7.15 4.23
CA GLU A 464 17.54 7.54 5.27
C GLU A 464 18.95 7.13 4.80
N SER A 465 19.82 8.12 4.62
CA SER A 465 21.20 7.92 4.16
C SER A 465 22.14 7.45 5.28
N GLU A 466 23.32 6.97 4.91
CA GLU A 466 24.41 6.64 5.85
C GLU A 466 24.80 7.82 6.77
N LYS A 467 24.67 9.06 6.28
CA LYS A 467 25.00 10.27 7.03
C LYS A 467 23.89 10.73 7.98
N GLY A 468 22.76 10.02 8.03
CA GLY A 468 21.55 10.42 8.75
C GLY A 468 20.72 11.48 8.04
N SER A 469 21.03 11.82 6.78
CA SER A 469 20.18 12.67 5.94
C SER A 469 18.91 11.93 5.54
N TRP A 470 17.79 12.63 5.48
CA TRP A 470 16.49 12.10 5.08
C TRP A 470 16.01 12.74 3.77
N HIS A 471 15.43 11.91 2.91
CA HIS A 471 14.79 12.31 1.66
C HIS A 471 13.37 11.78 1.62
N VAL A 472 12.39 12.68 1.61
CA VAL A 472 10.97 12.34 1.69
C VAL A 472 10.27 12.82 0.41
N PRO A 473 9.77 11.92 -0.44
CA PRO A 473 9.01 12.31 -1.61
C PRO A 473 7.62 12.81 -1.22
N ILE A 474 7.18 13.89 -1.86
CA ILE A 474 5.88 14.51 -1.61
C ILE A 474 4.92 14.07 -2.73
N VAL A 475 3.63 13.94 -2.39
CA VAL A 475 2.57 13.71 -3.36
C VAL A 475 2.57 14.81 -4.43
N CYS A 476 2.37 14.45 -5.69
CA CYS A 476 2.33 15.38 -6.81
C CYS A 476 1.05 15.11 -7.60
N GLU A 477 0.27 16.15 -7.89
CA GLU A 477 -0.96 16.03 -8.68
C GLU A 477 -0.70 15.86 -10.18
N SER A 478 0.53 16.12 -10.65
CA SER A 478 0.91 15.93 -12.05
C SER A 478 1.48 14.53 -12.31
N ASP A 479 1.13 13.96 -13.46
CA ASP A 479 1.63 12.65 -13.93
C ASP A 479 3.13 12.63 -14.26
N GLU A 480 3.81 13.79 -14.29
CA GLU A 480 5.25 13.87 -14.56
C GLU A 480 6.08 13.58 -13.30
N GLU A 481 6.56 12.35 -13.17
CA GLU A 481 7.42 11.92 -12.06
C GLU A 481 8.69 12.78 -11.88
N SER A 482 9.22 13.36 -12.96
CA SER A 482 10.40 14.23 -12.93
C SER A 482 10.19 15.58 -12.23
N LEU A 483 8.94 16.03 -12.10
CA LEU A 483 8.58 17.28 -11.43
C LEU A 483 8.27 17.08 -9.95
N ARG A 484 8.31 15.85 -9.45
CA ARG A 484 8.01 15.55 -8.05
C ARG A 484 8.94 16.32 -7.11
N SER A 485 8.33 16.96 -6.12
CA SER A 485 9.04 17.66 -5.04
C SER A 485 9.47 16.66 -3.96
N TRP A 486 10.67 16.87 -3.44
CA TRP A 486 11.27 16.09 -2.36
C TRP A 486 11.67 17.02 -1.22
N LEU A 487 11.39 16.60 0.01
CA LEU A 487 11.92 17.22 1.20
C LEU A 487 13.30 16.60 1.50
N CYS A 488 14.34 17.42 1.41
CA CYS A 488 15.72 17.08 1.71
C CYS A 488 16.10 17.63 3.08
N ILE A 489 16.46 16.75 4.01
CA ILE A 489 16.79 17.07 5.39
C ILE A 489 18.22 16.57 5.64
N THR A 490 19.15 17.48 5.89
CA THR A 490 20.59 17.18 5.99
C THR A 490 21.22 17.86 7.19
N LYS A 491 22.42 17.42 7.59
CA LYS A 491 23.26 18.13 8.56
C LYS A 491 24.46 18.79 7.87
N PRO A 492 24.84 20.02 8.26
CA PRO A 492 26.04 20.68 7.77
C PRO A 492 27.28 19.98 8.38
N GLY A 493 27.80 19.02 7.63
CA GLY A 493 28.98 18.23 7.99
C GLY A 493 29.35 17.20 6.91
N GLY A 494 28.41 16.87 6.01
CA GLY A 494 28.64 15.88 4.95
C GLY A 494 29.13 16.41 3.61
N CYS A 495 29.27 17.74 3.41
CA CYS A 495 29.41 18.33 2.07
C CYS A 495 30.47 19.44 1.91
N GLU A 496 31.27 19.79 2.94
CA GLU A 496 32.22 20.92 2.83
C GLU A 496 33.72 20.56 2.82
N ASP A 497 34.13 19.30 3.00
CA ASP A 497 35.55 18.99 3.22
C ASP A 497 36.39 18.64 1.97
N GLU A 498 35.80 18.55 0.78
CA GLU A 498 36.57 18.32 -0.46
C GLU A 498 36.99 19.61 -1.19
N GLY A 499 36.45 20.77 -0.80
CA GLY A 499 36.69 22.04 -1.51
C GLY A 499 37.81 22.93 -0.96
N LYS A 500 38.25 22.74 0.29
CA LYS A 500 39.13 23.71 0.99
C LYS A 500 40.58 23.24 1.23
N ARG A 501 40.98 22.03 0.78
CA ARG A 501 42.36 21.53 0.92
C ARG A 501 43.32 21.92 -0.23
N LYS A 502 42.89 22.69 -1.24
CA LYS A 502 43.75 23.06 -2.39
C LYS A 502 44.28 24.49 -2.44
N GLU A 503 44.00 25.34 -1.46
CA GLU A 503 44.50 26.73 -1.48
C GLU A 503 45.09 27.16 -0.13
N ARG A 504 46.15 26.48 0.34
CA ARG A 504 47.14 27.08 1.24
C ARG A 504 48.51 26.42 1.06
N SER A 505 49.28 26.89 0.09
CA SER A 505 50.75 26.90 0.11
C SER A 505 51.23 27.95 -0.90
N PRO A 506 52.05 28.92 -0.45
CA PRO A 506 53.35 29.12 -1.07
C PRO A 506 54.44 28.39 -0.28
#